data_AF-A0A8J6VYM7-F1
#
_entry.id   AF-A0A8J6VYM7-F1
#
_cell.length_a   1.000
_cell.length_b   1.000
_cell.length_c   1.000
_cell.angle_alpha   90.00
_cell.angle_beta   90.00
_cell.angle_gamma   90.00
#
_symmetry.space_group_name_H-M   'P 1'
#
loop_
_entity.id
_entity.type
_entity.pdbx_description
1 polymer ?
#
loop_
_entity_poly.entity_id
_entity_poly.type
_entity_poly.pdbx_seq_one_letter_code
_entity_poly.pdbx_strand_id
1 'polypeptide(L)' 'MTADQQEPDQNQAQRFAAFLRSLHRPTPPNAPSNPFRGVPLHRRAAFIEERIQRLEQKTNLMTPAIKHV' A
#
# COMPACT_ATOMS: atom_id res chain seq x y z
N MET A 1 -21.26 -1.62 -6.95
CA MET A 1 -19.97 -2.13 -7.47
C MET A 1 -18.93 -1.86 -6.40
N THR A 2 -18.01 -2.81 -6.16
CA THR A 2 -17.00 -2.63 -5.11
C THR A 2 -15.82 -1.83 -5.68
N ALA A 3 -15.31 -0.87 -4.90
CA ALA A 3 -14.31 0.10 -5.34
C ALA A 3 -12.94 -0.52 -5.69
N ASP A 4 -12.72 -1.78 -5.32
CA ASP A 4 -11.53 -2.58 -5.59
C ASP A 4 -11.57 -3.29 -6.96
N GLN A 5 -12.71 -3.32 -7.65
CA GLN A 5 -12.89 -4.06 -8.90
C GLN A 5 -12.94 -3.19 -10.16
N GLN A 6 -13.12 -1.87 -10.01
CA GLN A 6 -13.22 -0.95 -11.13
C GLN A 6 -12.22 0.19 -10.95
N GLU A 7 -11.53 0.55 -12.02
CA GLU A 7 -10.69 1.73 -12.03
C GLU A 7 -11.53 2.98 -11.75
N PRO A 8 -11.00 3.94 -10.97
CA PRO A 8 -11.66 5.24 -10.81
C PRO A 8 -11.78 5.94 -12.16
N ASP A 9 -12.88 6.66 -12.37
CA ASP A 9 -13.02 7.56 -13.50
C ASP A 9 -11.86 8.58 -13.51
N GLN A 10 -11.33 8.91 -14.69
CA GLN A 10 -10.23 9.84 -14.86
C GLN A 10 -10.50 11.22 -14.20
N ASN A 11 -11.77 11.64 -14.13
CA ASN A 11 -12.16 12.89 -13.49
C ASN A 11 -12.06 12.87 -11.95
N GLN A 12 -11.89 11.71 -11.32
CA GLN A 12 -11.78 11.59 -9.86
C GLN A 12 -10.38 11.88 -9.34
N ALA A 13 -9.35 11.83 -10.19
CA ALA A 13 -7.96 11.98 -9.77
C ALA A 13 -7.71 13.28 -8.99
N GLN A 14 -8.24 14.40 -9.48
CA GLN A 14 -8.08 15.71 -8.83
C GLN A 14 -8.77 15.78 -7.46
N ARG A 15 -10.01 15.26 -7.39
CA ARG A 15 -10.79 15.25 -6.14
C ARG A 15 -10.13 14.36 -5.09
N PHE A 16 -9.65 13.19 -5.50
CA PHE A 16 -8.93 12.28 -4.61
C PHE A 16 -7.61 12.87 -4.12
N ALA A 17 -6.84 13.52 -4.99
CA ALA A 17 -5.62 14.21 -4.59
C ALA A 17 -5.89 15.34 -3.59
N ALA A 18 -6.95 16.13 -3.79
CA ALA A 18 -7.35 17.18 -2.84
C ALA A 18 -7.74 16.59 -1.47
N PHE A 19 -8.50 15.50 -1.46
CA PHE A 19 -8.87 14.79 -0.24
C PHE A 19 -7.64 14.29 0.53
N LEU A 20 -6.71 13.58 -0.13
CA LEU A 20 -5.48 13.10 0.50
C LEU A 20 -4.62 14.24 1.07
N ARG A 21 -4.54 15.38 0.36
CA ARG A 21 -3.83 16.57 0.85
C ARG A 21 -4.48 17.14 2.12
N SER A 22 -5.81 17.11 2.22
CA SER A 22 -6.51 17.59 3.42
C SER A 22 -6.24 16.71 4.66
N LEU A 23 -5.98 15.41 4.46
CA LEU A 23 -5.58 14.48 5.52
C LEU A 23 -4.08 14.55 5.85
N HIS A 24 -3.25 14.98 4.89
CA HIS A 24 -1.81 15.00 5.05
C HIS A 24 -1.36 16.06 6.06
N ARG A 25 -0.52 15.66 7.00
CA ARG A 25 0.24 16.57 7.87
C ARG A 25 1.74 16.33 7.62
N PRO A 26 2.53 17.38 7.34
CA PRO A 26 3.97 17.24 7.25
C PRO A 26 4.54 16.59 8.51
N THR A 27 5.59 15.79 8.33
CA THR A 27 6.27 15.17 9.47
C THR A 27 6.88 16.27 10.34
N PRO A 28 6.58 16.30 11.66
CA PRO A 28 7.12 17.34 12.52
C PRO A 28 8.65 17.18 12.66
N PRO A 29 9.40 18.26 12.95
CA PRO A 29 10.87 18.22 12.99
C PRO A 29 11.44 17.24 14.02
N ASN A 30 10.69 16.96 15.09
CA ASN A 30 11.07 16.05 16.16
C ASN A 30 10.46 14.64 16.00
N ALA A 31 9.90 14.30 14.84
CA ALA A 31 9.40 12.95 14.60
C ALA A 31 10.53 11.92 14.71
N PRO A 32 10.29 10.75 15.33
CA PRO A 32 11.30 9.71 15.41
C PRO A 32 11.65 9.20 14.00
N SER A 33 12.94 8.91 13.79
CA SER A 33 13.40 8.29 12.56
C SER A 33 12.80 6.88 12.43
N ASN A 34 12.21 6.59 11.27
CA ASN A 34 11.78 5.25 10.93
C ASN A 34 12.79 4.66 9.93
N PRO A 35 13.63 3.70 10.33
CA PRO A 35 14.67 3.13 9.45
C PRO A 35 14.09 2.36 8.24
N PHE A 36 12.78 2.12 8.23
CA PHE A 36 12.07 1.45 7.16
C PHE A 36 11.34 2.41 6.19
N ARG A 37 11.36 3.72 6.45
CA ARG A 37 10.76 4.75 5.58
C ARG A 37 11.76 5.17 4.50
N GLY A 38 11.33 5.22 3.24
CA GLY A 38 12.14 5.74 2.13
C GLY A 38 13.31 4.85 1.68
N VAL A 39 13.36 3.60 2.13
CA VAL A 39 14.39 2.65 1.69
C VAL A 39 14.08 2.10 0.28
N PRO A 40 15.10 1.74 -0.53
CA PRO A 40 14.87 1.11 -1.83
C PRO A 40 14.00 -0.15 -1.72
N LEU A 41 13.07 -0.33 -2.66
CA LEU A 41 12.08 -1.42 -2.63
C LEU A 41 12.74 -2.80 -2.61
N HIS A 42 13.84 -3.00 -3.36
CA HIS A 42 14.56 -4.28 -3.38
C HIS A 42 15.06 -4.72 -1.99
N ARG A 43 15.37 -3.77 -1.08
CA ARG A 43 15.77 -4.09 0.30
C ARG A 43 14.62 -4.62 1.15
N ARG A 44 13.37 -4.44 0.71
CA ARG A 44 12.15 -4.88 1.40
C ARG A 44 11.64 -6.21 0.86
N ALA A 45 12.05 -6.62 -0.34
CA ALA A 45 11.51 -7.78 -1.06
C ALA A 45 11.47 -9.06 -0.20
N ALA A 46 12.62 -9.48 0.34
CA ALA A 46 12.71 -10.69 1.16
C ALA A 46 11.76 -10.67 2.39
N PHE A 47 11.62 -9.53 3.06
CA PHE A 47 10.70 -9.39 4.21
C PHE A 47 9.23 -9.43 3.80
N ILE A 48 8.91 -8.96 2.60
CA ILE A 48 7.54 -8.99 2.06
C ILE A 48 7.19 -10.40 1.60
N GLU A 49 8.09 -11.07 0.87
CA GLU A 49 7.93 -12.46 0.42
C GLU A 49 7.66 -13.41 1.60
N GLU A 50 8.44 -13.31 2.68
CA GLU A 50 8.24 -14.09 3.90
C GLU A 50 6.85 -13.87 4.53
N ARG A 51 6.34 -12.65 4.49
CA ARG A 51 4.99 -12.34 5.00
C ARG A 51 3.89 -12.89 4.10
N ILE A 52 4.07 -12.84 2.79
CA ILE A 52 3.14 -13.41 1.82
C ILE A 52 3.05 -14.93 2.03
N GLN A 53 4.19 -15.63 2.13
CA GLN A 53 4.21 -17.07 2.43
C GLN A 53 3.48 -17.40 3.72
N ARG A 54 3.68 -16.62 4.79
CA ARG A 54 2.93 -16.81 6.04
C ARG A 54 1.43 -16.58 5.90
N LEU A 55 1.00 -15.62 5.09
CA LEU A 55 -0.42 -15.36 4.85
C LEU A 55 -1.09 -16.52 4.12
N GLU A 56 -0.42 -17.12 3.13
CA GLU A 56 -0.94 -18.27 2.40
C GLU A 56 -1.28 -19.46 3.30
N GLN A 57 -0.52 -19.66 4.38
CA GLN A 57 -0.78 -20.72 5.36
C GLN A 57 -1.90 -20.39 6.34
N LYS A 58 -2.31 -19.11 6.43
CA LYS A 58 -3.24 -18.62 7.46
C LYS A 58 -4.62 -18.25 6.93
N THR A 59 -4.77 -18.03 5.62
CA THR A 59 -6.04 -17.63 5.03
C THR A 59 -6.24 -18.21 3.64
N ASN A 60 -7.50 -18.50 3.30
CA ASN A 60 -7.92 -18.86 1.95
C ASN A 60 -8.15 -17.63 1.05
N LEU A 61 -7.94 -16.40 1.56
CA LEU A 61 -8.09 -15.16 0.79
C LEU A 61 -6.94 -14.91 -0.20
N MET A 62 -5.83 -15.67 -0.12
CA MET A 62 -4.71 -15.58 -1.07
C MET A 62 -5.04 -16.25 -2.41
N THR A 63 -5.99 -15.67 -3.14
CA THR A 63 -6.46 -16.18 -4.44
C THR A 63 -5.41 -16.02 -5.54
N PRO A 64 -5.51 -16.77 -6.66
CA PRO A 64 -4.61 -16.60 -7.80
C PRO A 64 -4.56 -15.17 -8.35
N ALA A 65 -5.67 -14.44 -8.29
CA ALA A 65 -5.73 -13.04 -8.74
C ALA A 65 -4.81 -12.12 -7.93
N ILE A 66 -4.61 -12.41 -6.63
CA ILE A 66 -3.73 -11.62 -5.74
C ILE A 66 -2.26 -12.00 -5.90
N LYS A 67 -1.96 -13.26 -6.24
CA LYS A 67 -0.57 -13.76 -6.35
C LYS A 67 0.16 -13.31 -7.62
N HIS A 68 -0.56 -12.86 -8.64
CA HIS A 68 -0.02 -12.55 -9.97
C HIS A 68 -0.13 -11.06 -10.36
N VAL A 69 -0.32 -10.18 -9.37
CA VAL A 69 -0.27 -8.71 -9.57
C VAL A 69 1.18 -8.24 -9.67
#